data_AF-X1R872-F1
#
_entry.id   AF-X1R872-F1
#
_cell.length_a   1.000
_cell.length_b   1.000
_cell.length_c   1.000
_cell.angle_alpha   90.00
_cell.angle_beta   90.00
_cell.angle_gamma   90.00
#
_symmetry.space_group_name_H-M   'P 1'
#
loop_
_entity.id
_entity.type
_entity.pdbx_description
1 polymer ?
#
loop_
_entity_poly.entity_id
_entity_poly.type
_entity_poly.pdbx_seq_one_letter_code
_entity_poly.pdbx_strand_id
1 'polypeptide(L)'
;WVFVRTEPEPVDYVEVEIDAQTGKRTVVRCIAGQVSETRASVEGYNSFAAISSEVTGNARLMLWDLIEKAGTENVFYCDTDSLLVNKTGRDRLAGEINRHELGMLKLAQRSSSVTLHNVKDYKIGRKSKIKGISKLAKKVSDNEYITYQQQGIRASLHNKNVNTMTWHRVPKKLTRIYEKAIVTHDEFISPLIMKYTLGENWLDYEAMREQYGKYATHRDRYLDDIMRRTSVSNDFDEGSLEDYIPE
;
A
#
# COMPACT_ATOMS: atom_id res chain seq x y z
N TRP A 1 21.90 6.61 -7.14
CA TRP A 1 23.21 6.85 -6.49
C TRP A 1 24.28 6.52 -7.49
N VAL A 2 25.21 7.43 -7.73
CA VAL A 2 26.35 7.22 -8.63
C VAL A 2 27.62 7.28 -7.79
N PHE A 3 28.50 6.29 -7.96
CA PHE A 3 29.81 6.28 -7.31
C PHE A 3 30.62 7.49 -7.75
N VAL A 4 31.24 8.17 -6.79
CA VAL A 4 32.02 9.40 -7.04
C VAL A 4 33.49 9.19 -6.68
N ARG A 5 33.75 8.69 -5.47
CA ARG A 5 35.10 8.58 -4.91
C ARG A 5 35.16 7.53 -3.81
N THR A 6 36.37 7.17 -3.40
CA THR A 6 36.63 6.39 -2.19
C THR A 6 37.19 7.30 -1.11
N GLU A 7 36.74 7.15 0.13
CA GLU A 7 37.26 7.85 1.30
C GLU A 7 38.43 7.05 1.90
N PRO A 8 39.63 7.65 2.08
CA PRO A 8 40.79 6.96 2.63
C PRO A 8 40.64 6.58 4.11
N GLU A 9 39.90 7.37 4.89
CA GLU A 9 39.49 7.06 6.27
C GLU A 9 37.98 6.85 6.30
N PRO A 10 37.50 5.60 6.15
CA PRO A 10 36.09 5.34 5.92
C PRO A 10 35.27 5.63 7.19
N VAL A 11 34.55 6.76 7.17
CA VAL A 11 33.47 7.06 8.11
C VAL A 11 32.16 7.11 7.33
N ASP A 12 31.15 6.43 7.86
CA ASP A 12 29.81 6.40 7.27
C ASP A 12 29.08 7.74 7.55
N TYR A 13 28.62 8.42 6.49
CA TYR A 13 27.94 9.71 6.60
C TYR A 13 26.90 9.94 5.49
N VAL A 14 26.01 10.91 5.72
CA VAL A 14 25.14 11.54 4.71
C VAL A 14 25.19 13.04 4.91
N GLU A 15 25.47 13.79 3.85
CA GLU A 15 25.59 15.24 3.88
C GLU A 15 24.97 15.89 2.63
N VAL A 16 24.69 17.18 2.72
CA VAL A 16 24.28 18.01 1.58
C VAL A 16 25.46 18.88 1.20
N GLU A 17 26.12 18.53 0.09
CA GLU A 17 27.15 19.36 -0.51
C GLU A 17 26.48 20.47 -1.34
N ILE A 18 26.98 21.71 -1.23
CA ILE A 18 26.51 22.85 -2.01
C ILE A 18 27.65 23.32 -2.90
N ASP A 19 27.45 23.28 -4.21
CA ASP A 19 28.39 23.83 -5.17
C ASP A 19 28.44 25.36 -5.02
N ALA A 20 29.62 25.90 -4.71
CA ALA A 20 29.79 27.30 -4.36
C ALA A 20 29.54 28.27 -5.54
N GLN A 21 29.67 27.80 -6.79
CA GLN A 21 29.50 28.64 -7.98
C GLN A 21 28.07 28.63 -8.50
N THR A 22 27.42 27.46 -8.42
CA THR A 22 26.08 27.23 -9.00
C THR A 22 24.97 27.22 -7.96
N GLY A 23 25.31 27.13 -6.66
CA GLY A 23 24.35 26.95 -5.57
C GLY A 23 23.65 25.58 -5.58
N LYS A 24 24.07 24.66 -6.45
CA LYS A 24 23.42 23.35 -6.60
C LYS A 24 23.65 22.51 -5.36
N ARG A 25 22.55 22.00 -4.79
CA ARG A 25 22.55 21.11 -3.62
C ARG A 25 22.56 19.67 -4.07
N THR A 26 23.51 18.88 -3.57
CA THR A 26 23.64 17.45 -3.87
C THR A 26 23.70 16.67 -2.57
N VAL A 27 22.90 15.60 -2.47
CA VAL A 27 23.00 14.68 -1.33
C VAL A 27 24.07 13.65 -1.64
N VAL A 28 25.08 13.59 -0.77
CA VAL A 28 26.19 12.65 -0.85
C VAL A 28 26.13 11.71 0.35
N ARG A 29 26.47 10.44 0.14
CA ARG A 29 26.62 9.45 1.21
C ARG A 29 27.94 8.71 1.09
N CYS A 30 28.57 8.41 2.22
CA CYS A 30 29.67 7.46 2.32
C CYS A 30 29.17 6.22 3.07
N ILE A 31 29.38 5.04 2.49
CA ILE A 31 29.13 3.76 3.15
C ILE A 31 30.33 2.86 2.88
N ALA A 32 30.97 2.36 3.94
CA ALA A 32 32.16 1.51 3.85
C ALA A 32 33.27 2.11 2.96
N GLY A 33 33.47 3.42 3.07
CA GLY A 33 34.45 4.17 2.28
C GLY A 33 34.03 4.47 0.84
N GLN A 34 32.87 4.01 0.37
CA GLN A 34 32.37 4.35 -0.96
C GLN A 34 31.46 5.56 -0.92
N VAL A 35 31.89 6.63 -1.55
CA VAL A 35 31.13 7.86 -1.66
C VAL A 35 30.27 7.83 -2.92
N SER A 36 28.97 8.04 -2.75
CA SER A 36 28.00 8.11 -3.85
C SER A 36 27.14 9.36 -3.74
N GLU A 37 26.75 9.92 -4.88
CA GLU A 37 25.85 11.08 -4.95
C GLU A 37 24.46 10.71 -5.51
N THR A 38 23.44 11.44 -5.09
CA THR A 38 22.11 11.35 -5.71
C THR A 38 22.10 12.22 -6.98
N ARG A 39 22.06 11.59 -8.14
CA ARG A 39 21.72 12.26 -9.41
C ARG A 39 20.21 12.29 -9.60
N ALA A 40 19.75 13.14 -10.53
CA ALA A 40 18.35 13.19 -10.92
C ALA A 40 17.80 11.78 -11.18
N SER A 41 16.53 11.55 -10.81
CA SER A 41 15.84 10.30 -11.09
C SER A 41 15.64 10.19 -12.59
N VAL A 42 16.55 9.47 -13.26
CA VAL A 42 16.42 9.11 -14.68
C VAL A 42 15.79 7.74 -14.79
N GLU A 43 15.16 7.46 -15.94
CA GLU A 43 14.77 6.09 -16.27
C GLU A 43 15.99 5.17 -16.20
N GLY A 44 15.77 3.95 -15.72
CA GLY A 44 16.83 2.95 -15.72
C GLY A 44 17.24 2.63 -17.15
N TYR A 45 18.52 2.35 -17.41
CA TYR A 45 18.98 2.05 -18.77
C TYR A 45 18.19 0.91 -19.45
N ASN A 46 17.76 -0.09 -18.66
CA ASN A 46 16.96 -1.22 -19.12
C ASN A 46 15.48 -1.12 -18.71
N SER A 47 14.99 0.07 -18.36
CA SER A 47 13.56 0.22 -18.12
C SER A 47 12.82 0.23 -19.45
N PHE A 48 11.80 -0.64 -19.53
CA PHE A 48 10.88 -0.63 -20.66
C PHE A 48 9.46 -0.76 -20.10
N ALA A 49 8.91 0.38 -19.68
CA ALA A 49 7.63 0.46 -18.99
C ALA A 49 6.48 -0.19 -19.76
N ALA A 50 6.56 -0.24 -21.10
CA ALA A 50 5.59 -0.90 -21.96
C ALA A 50 5.35 -2.37 -21.59
N ILE A 51 6.39 -3.15 -21.27
CA ILE A 51 6.23 -4.56 -20.86
C ILE A 51 5.43 -4.65 -19.56
N SER A 52 5.79 -3.86 -18.53
CA SER A 52 5.06 -3.87 -17.26
C SER A 52 3.62 -3.40 -17.40
N SER A 53 3.37 -2.41 -18.27
CA SER A 53 2.02 -1.92 -18.56
C SER A 53 1.19 -3.02 -19.23
N GLU A 54 1.75 -3.71 -20.22
CA GLU A 54 1.07 -4.80 -20.93
C GLU A 54 0.77 -5.99 -20.01
N VAL A 55 1.74 -6.41 -19.20
CA VAL A 55 1.54 -7.51 -18.23
C VAL A 55 0.42 -7.17 -17.24
N THR A 56 0.43 -5.95 -16.68
CA THR A 56 -0.60 -5.54 -15.71
C THR A 56 -1.95 -5.25 -16.35
N GLY A 57 -1.98 -4.83 -17.62
CA GLY A 57 -3.20 -4.68 -18.41
C GLY A 57 -3.86 -6.04 -18.64
N ASN A 58 -3.10 -6.99 -19.18
CA ASN A 58 -3.59 -8.35 -19.46
C ASN A 58 -4.03 -9.08 -18.19
N ALA A 59 -3.30 -8.95 -17.07
CA ALA A 59 -3.71 -9.53 -15.80
C ALA A 59 -5.06 -8.97 -15.30
N ARG A 60 -5.34 -7.68 -15.55
CA ARG A 60 -6.62 -7.06 -15.18
C ARG A 60 -7.77 -7.54 -16.06
N LEU A 61 -7.55 -7.67 -17.37
CA LEU A 61 -8.53 -8.23 -18.29
C LEU A 61 -8.86 -9.68 -17.95
N MET A 62 -7.84 -10.50 -17.69
CA MET A 62 -8.03 -11.87 -17.24
C MET A 62 -8.83 -11.95 -15.93
N LEU A 63 -8.53 -11.08 -14.95
CA LEU A 63 -9.30 -11.03 -13.70
C LEU A 63 -10.76 -10.62 -13.96
N TRP A 64 -10.99 -9.69 -14.89
CA TRP A 64 -12.34 -9.27 -15.29
C TRP A 64 -13.12 -10.41 -15.96
N ASP A 65 -12.51 -11.15 -16.88
CA ASP A 65 -13.13 -12.31 -17.53
C ASP A 65 -13.56 -13.36 -16.49
N LEU A 66 -12.74 -13.59 -15.46
CA LEU A 66 -13.08 -14.49 -14.35
C LEU A 66 -14.24 -13.94 -13.50
N ILE A 67 -14.30 -12.63 -13.27
CA ILE A 67 -15.41 -11.98 -12.57
C ILE A 67 -16.71 -12.14 -13.37
N GLU A 68 -16.69 -11.89 -14.68
CA GLU A 68 -17.85 -12.07 -15.55
C GLU A 68 -18.30 -13.52 -15.59
N LYS A 69 -17.36 -14.47 -15.71
CA LYS A 69 -17.66 -15.90 -15.70
C LYS A 69 -18.27 -16.37 -14.38
N ALA A 70 -17.81 -15.85 -13.24
CA ALA A 70 -18.42 -16.11 -11.95
C ALA A 70 -19.81 -15.47 -11.80
N GLY A 71 -20.09 -14.42 -12.57
CA GLY A 71 -21.18 -13.47 -12.33
C GLY A 71 -20.81 -12.49 -11.23
N THR A 72 -20.92 -11.20 -11.51
CA THR A 72 -20.52 -10.11 -10.60
C THR A 72 -21.21 -10.19 -9.25
N GLU A 73 -22.46 -10.66 -9.22
CA GLU A 73 -23.26 -10.86 -8.01
C GLU A 73 -22.70 -11.95 -7.07
N ASN A 74 -21.84 -12.83 -7.59
CA ASN A 74 -21.23 -13.91 -6.82
C ASN A 74 -19.82 -13.58 -6.34
N VAL A 75 -19.28 -12.40 -6.68
CA VAL A 75 -17.92 -11.97 -6.34
C VAL A 75 -17.98 -10.95 -5.21
N PHE A 76 -17.48 -11.32 -4.03
CA PHE A 76 -17.47 -10.45 -2.85
C PHE A 76 -16.21 -9.59 -2.75
N TYR A 77 -15.09 -10.07 -3.28
CA TYR A 77 -13.81 -9.37 -3.19
C TYR A 77 -12.85 -9.87 -4.27
N CYS A 78 -11.96 -8.97 -4.72
CA CYS A 78 -10.82 -9.33 -5.55
C CYS A 78 -9.55 -8.60 -5.07
N ASP A 79 -8.39 -9.25 -5.23
CA ASP A 79 -7.09 -8.61 -5.00
C ASP A 79 -6.04 -9.20 -5.94
N THR A 80 -5.70 -8.44 -6.98
CA THR A 80 -4.66 -8.71 -7.98
C THR A 80 -4.84 -10.00 -8.78
N ASP A 81 -4.77 -11.15 -8.13
CA ASP A 81 -4.72 -12.50 -8.70
C ASP A 81 -5.65 -13.47 -7.95
N SER A 82 -6.61 -12.94 -7.19
CA SER A 82 -7.52 -13.73 -6.37
C SER A 82 -8.95 -13.20 -6.39
N LEU A 83 -9.90 -14.13 -6.28
CA LEU A 83 -11.32 -13.87 -6.17
C LEU A 83 -11.87 -14.56 -4.91
N LEU A 84 -12.69 -13.83 -4.17
CA LEU A 84 -13.56 -14.39 -3.15
C LEU A 84 -14.97 -14.48 -3.71
N VAL A 85 -15.45 -15.71 -3.88
CA VAL A 85 -16.76 -15.98 -4.47
C VAL A 85 -17.62 -16.84 -3.57
N ASN A 86 -18.93 -16.77 -3.75
CA ASN A 86 -19.86 -17.73 -3.17
C ASN A 86 -19.78 -19.09 -3.89
N LYS A 87 -20.61 -20.05 -3.46
CA LYS A 87 -20.65 -21.40 -4.06
C LYS A 87 -21.02 -21.36 -5.55
N THR A 88 -22.01 -20.57 -5.94
CA THR A 88 -22.47 -20.44 -7.33
C THR A 88 -21.36 -19.92 -8.23
N GLY A 89 -20.67 -18.84 -7.84
CA GLY A 89 -19.54 -18.29 -8.59
C GLY A 89 -18.39 -19.30 -8.73
N ARG A 90 -18.08 -20.04 -7.65
CA ARG A 90 -17.09 -21.11 -7.70
C ARG A 90 -17.47 -22.23 -8.68
N ASP A 91 -18.74 -22.64 -8.69
CA ASP A 91 -19.22 -23.70 -9.55
C ASP A 91 -19.17 -23.26 -11.04
N ARG A 92 -19.46 -21.99 -11.33
CA ARG A 92 -19.27 -21.40 -12.68
C ARG A 92 -17.79 -21.31 -13.10
N LEU A 93 -16.89 -21.12 -12.14
CA LEU A 93 -15.44 -21.10 -12.36
C LEU A 93 -14.80 -22.50 -12.41
N ALA A 94 -15.56 -23.59 -12.33
CA ALA A 94 -15.00 -24.94 -12.23
C ALA A 94 -14.03 -25.30 -13.36
N GLY A 95 -14.27 -24.79 -14.59
CA GLY A 95 -13.39 -25.00 -15.74
C GLY A 95 -12.05 -24.25 -15.68
N GLU A 96 -11.94 -23.25 -14.81
CA GLU A 96 -10.73 -22.43 -14.63
C GLU A 96 -9.89 -22.89 -13.42
N ILE A 97 -10.33 -23.94 -12.71
CA ILE A 97 -9.69 -24.39 -11.47
C ILE A 97 -8.78 -25.58 -11.76
N ASN A 98 -7.48 -25.35 -11.72
CA ASN A 98 -6.44 -26.37 -11.75
C ASN A 98 -5.26 -25.95 -10.87
N ARG A 99 -4.85 -26.83 -9.94
CA ARG A 99 -3.78 -26.52 -8.98
C ARG A 99 -2.38 -26.47 -9.62
N HIS A 100 -2.18 -27.18 -10.73
CA HIS A 100 -0.86 -27.46 -11.27
C HIS A 100 -0.60 -26.78 -12.61
N GLU A 101 -1.64 -26.31 -13.28
CA GLU A 101 -1.54 -25.66 -14.57
C GLU A 101 -1.28 -24.16 -14.42
N LEU A 102 -0.35 -23.64 -15.23
CA LEU A 102 0.04 -22.24 -15.18
C LEU A 102 -1.12 -21.35 -15.64
N GLY A 103 -1.38 -20.27 -14.91
CA GLY A 103 -2.47 -19.33 -15.20
C GLY A 103 -3.83 -19.76 -14.63
N MET A 104 -4.00 -21.01 -14.22
CA MET A 104 -5.27 -21.50 -13.66
C MET A 104 -5.46 -21.13 -12.19
N LEU A 105 -6.71 -21.08 -11.76
CA LEU A 105 -7.09 -20.82 -10.38
C LEU A 105 -6.83 -22.04 -9.50
N LYS A 106 -6.38 -21.80 -8.26
CA LYS A 106 -6.35 -22.81 -7.19
C LYS A 106 -7.33 -22.43 -6.09
N LEU A 107 -7.96 -23.43 -5.49
CA LEU A 107 -8.76 -23.22 -4.28
C LEU A 107 -7.84 -22.95 -3.08
N ALA A 108 -7.74 -21.69 -2.66
CA ALA A 108 -6.89 -21.30 -1.54
C ALA A 108 -7.52 -21.55 -0.17
N GLN A 109 -8.83 -21.27 -0.02
CA GLN A 109 -9.54 -21.41 1.25
C GLN A 109 -11.06 -21.54 1.02
N ARG A 110 -11.75 -22.21 1.94
CA ARG A 110 -13.22 -22.19 2.07
C ARG A 110 -13.60 -21.74 3.48
N SER A 111 -14.71 -21.02 3.60
CA SER A 111 -15.29 -20.59 4.87
C SER A 111 -16.79 -20.40 4.71
N SER A 112 -17.54 -20.60 5.78
CA SER A 112 -18.98 -20.27 5.84
C SER A 112 -19.23 -18.79 6.15
N SER A 113 -18.21 -18.05 6.57
CA SER A 113 -18.31 -16.62 6.87
C SER A 113 -17.09 -15.84 6.41
N VAL A 114 -17.35 -14.59 6.02
CA VAL A 114 -16.36 -13.57 5.73
C VAL A 114 -16.81 -12.25 6.33
N THR A 115 -15.85 -11.45 6.78
CA THR A 115 -16.05 -10.05 7.13
C THR A 115 -15.05 -9.24 6.32
N LEU A 116 -15.55 -8.32 5.49
CA LEU A 116 -14.74 -7.39 4.70
C LEU A 116 -14.83 -6.01 5.37
N HIS A 117 -13.72 -5.52 5.90
CA HIS A 117 -13.67 -4.20 6.52
C HIS A 117 -13.20 -3.13 5.54
N ASN A 118 -12.16 -3.44 4.75
CA ASN A 118 -11.62 -2.57 3.71
C ASN A 118 -10.72 -3.39 2.75
N VAL A 119 -10.08 -2.71 1.79
CA VAL A 119 -9.05 -3.29 0.92
C VAL A 119 -7.94 -3.89 1.77
N LYS A 120 -7.73 -5.21 1.64
CA LYS A 120 -6.72 -5.98 2.37
C LYS A 120 -6.87 -5.87 3.91
N ASP A 121 -8.08 -5.60 4.40
CA ASP A 121 -8.50 -5.73 5.80
C ASP A 121 -9.78 -6.59 5.83
N TYR A 122 -9.58 -7.89 6.06
CA TYR A 122 -10.67 -8.86 6.05
C TYR A 122 -10.40 -10.06 6.96
N LYS A 123 -11.49 -10.73 7.35
CA LYS A 123 -11.47 -11.98 8.11
C LYS A 123 -12.24 -13.04 7.34
N ILE A 124 -11.56 -14.15 7.01
CA ILE A 124 -12.17 -15.32 6.37
C ILE A 124 -12.15 -16.46 7.38
N GLY A 125 -13.31 -16.77 7.96
CA GLY A 125 -13.45 -17.73 9.05
C GLY A 125 -12.62 -17.31 10.27
N ARG A 126 -11.59 -18.09 10.61
CA ARG A 126 -10.68 -17.78 11.73
C ARG A 126 -9.47 -16.95 11.34
N LYS A 127 -9.17 -16.82 10.03
CA LYS A 127 -7.96 -16.12 9.57
C LYS A 127 -8.28 -14.65 9.32
N SER A 128 -7.53 -13.77 9.97
CA SER A 128 -7.55 -12.34 9.70
C SER A 128 -6.35 -11.94 8.83
N LYS A 129 -6.57 -11.00 7.92
CA LYS A 129 -5.53 -10.40 7.09
C LYS A 129 -5.73 -8.88 7.12
N ILE A 130 -4.74 -8.18 7.65
CA ILE A 130 -4.70 -6.71 7.66
C ILE A 130 -3.36 -6.29 7.06
N LYS A 131 -3.37 -5.62 5.91
CA LYS A 131 -2.14 -5.15 5.26
C LYS A 131 -1.48 -4.08 6.13
N GLY A 132 -0.16 -4.18 6.25
CA GLY A 132 0.66 -3.22 6.99
C GLY A 132 0.67 -3.44 8.51
N ILE A 133 -0.04 -4.45 9.01
CA ILE A 133 -0.02 -4.85 10.41
C ILE A 133 0.67 -6.22 10.51
N SER A 134 1.77 -6.26 11.28
CA SER A 134 2.49 -7.51 11.56
C SER A 134 1.62 -8.45 12.41
N LYS A 135 1.87 -9.76 12.30
CA LYS A 135 1.27 -10.75 13.22
C LYS A 135 1.72 -10.53 14.67
N LEU A 136 2.89 -9.95 14.86
CA LEU A 136 3.47 -9.61 16.17
C LEU A 136 3.00 -8.25 16.69
N ALA A 137 2.15 -7.53 15.94
CA ALA A 137 1.66 -6.23 16.39
C ALA A 137 0.75 -6.41 17.60
N LYS A 138 0.97 -5.60 18.64
CA LYS A 138 0.09 -5.57 19.82
C LYS A 138 -1.21 -4.87 19.45
N LYS A 139 -2.33 -5.59 19.54
CA LYS A 139 -3.65 -4.99 19.36
C LYS A 139 -4.00 -4.16 20.60
N VAL A 140 -4.23 -2.86 20.42
CA VAL A 140 -4.64 -1.94 21.50
C VAL A 140 -6.16 -1.84 21.54
N SER A 141 -6.78 -1.71 20.37
CA SER A 141 -8.24 -1.69 20.19
C SER A 141 -8.61 -2.27 18.82
N ASP A 142 -9.89 -2.25 18.44
CA ASP A 142 -10.34 -2.81 17.15
C ASP A 142 -9.76 -2.14 15.91
N ASN A 143 -9.38 -0.87 16.03
CA ASN A 143 -8.81 -0.08 14.93
C ASN A 143 -7.40 0.44 15.24
N GLU A 144 -6.79 0.04 16.37
CA GLU A 144 -5.48 0.55 16.78
C GLU A 144 -4.55 -0.59 17.16
N TYR A 145 -3.35 -0.54 16.57
CA TYR A 145 -2.29 -1.51 16.74
C TYR A 145 -0.98 -0.77 17.03
N ILE A 146 -0.09 -1.41 17.78
CA ILE A 146 1.29 -0.97 17.94
C ILE A 146 2.18 -1.95 17.21
N THR A 147 3.07 -1.43 16.37
CA THR A 147 4.12 -2.21 15.71
C THR A 147 5.48 -1.58 15.95
N TYR A 148 6.54 -2.33 15.69
CA TYR A 148 7.92 -1.85 15.77
C TYR A 148 8.49 -1.76 14.37
N GLN A 149 9.07 -0.61 14.04
CA GLN A 149 9.71 -0.38 12.77
C GLN A 149 11.21 -0.15 12.99
N GLN A 150 12.01 -0.93 12.28
CA GLN A 150 13.46 -0.74 12.27
C GLN A 150 13.80 0.61 11.63
N GLN A 151 14.73 1.33 12.24
CA GLN A 151 15.30 2.52 11.66
C GLN A 151 16.02 2.17 10.34
N GLY A 152 15.69 2.90 9.27
CA GLY A 152 16.35 2.69 7.97
C GLY A 152 17.74 3.30 7.92
N ILE A 153 18.64 2.70 7.13
CA ILE A 153 20.05 3.11 6.97
C ILE A 153 20.21 4.62 6.75
N ARG A 154 19.34 5.25 5.94
CA ARG A 154 19.40 6.71 5.72
C ARG A 154 19.23 7.51 7.01
N ALA A 155 18.24 7.16 7.84
CA ALA A 155 18.01 7.83 9.10
C ALA A 155 19.17 7.53 10.08
N SER A 156 19.70 6.30 10.06
CA SER A 156 20.81 5.94 10.93
C SER A 156 22.13 6.63 10.56
N LEU A 157 22.38 6.85 9.25
CA LEU A 157 23.52 7.65 8.77
C LEU A 157 23.39 9.11 9.21
N HIS A 158 22.18 9.68 9.12
CA HIS A 158 21.92 11.04 9.57
C HIS A 158 22.11 11.19 11.09
N ASN A 159 21.68 10.20 11.86
CA ASN A 159 21.76 10.20 13.32
C ASN A 159 23.11 9.69 13.86
N LYS A 160 24.06 9.35 12.98
CA LYS A 160 25.40 8.82 13.32
C LYS A 160 25.36 7.58 14.22
N ASN A 161 24.33 6.74 14.08
CA ASN A 161 24.11 5.53 14.88
C ASN A 161 24.02 4.26 14.02
N VAL A 162 24.66 4.26 12.83
CA VAL A 162 24.61 3.17 11.84
C VAL A 162 25.02 1.79 12.38
N ASN A 163 25.81 1.75 13.45
CA ASN A 163 26.26 0.52 14.12
C ASN A 163 25.28 0.01 15.20
N THR A 164 24.09 0.59 15.30
CA THR A 164 23.07 0.19 16.28
C THR A 164 21.79 -0.24 15.57
N MET A 165 21.10 -1.22 16.15
CA MET A 165 19.80 -1.67 15.67
C MET A 165 18.69 -0.96 16.46
N THR A 166 18.25 0.19 15.96
CA THR A 166 17.19 0.99 16.60
C THR A 166 15.81 0.58 16.08
N TRP A 167 14.89 0.33 17.00
CA TRP A 167 13.47 0.07 16.73
C TRP A 167 12.62 1.20 17.29
N HIS A 168 11.70 1.71 16.49
CA HIS A 168 10.74 2.72 16.93
C HIS A 168 9.37 2.08 17.12
N ARG A 169 8.70 2.44 18.21
CA ARG A 169 7.29 2.14 18.41
C ARG A 169 6.48 2.99 17.44
N VAL A 170 5.62 2.34 16.66
CA VAL A 170 4.79 3.00 15.65
C VAL A 170 3.32 2.64 15.90
N PRO A 171 2.49 3.59 16.37
CA PRO A 171 1.06 3.39 16.41
C PRO A 171 0.49 3.33 14.98
N LYS A 172 -0.40 2.38 14.73
CA LYS A 172 -1.11 2.19 13.47
C LYS A 172 -2.61 2.28 13.72
N LYS A 173 -3.24 3.29 13.14
CA LYS A 173 -4.68 3.49 13.17
C LYS A 173 -5.31 3.07 11.84
N LEU A 174 -6.29 2.18 11.91
CA LEU A 174 -7.00 1.67 10.74
C LEU A 174 -8.25 2.51 10.50
N THR A 175 -8.27 3.21 9.36
CA THR A 175 -9.46 3.90 8.86
C THR A 175 -10.25 2.90 8.01
N ARG A 176 -11.26 2.26 8.61
CA ARG A 176 -12.15 1.28 7.92
C ARG A 176 -13.24 1.98 7.11
N ILE A 177 -12.82 2.95 6.29
CA ILE A 177 -13.68 3.69 5.36
C ILE A 177 -13.15 3.37 3.96
N TYR A 178 -14.05 2.95 3.05
CA TYR A 178 -13.67 2.67 1.67
C TYR A 178 -13.66 3.96 0.86
N GLU A 179 -12.46 4.51 0.65
CA GLU A 179 -12.28 5.84 0.04
C GLU A 179 -12.06 5.79 -1.48
N LYS A 180 -12.04 4.60 -2.08
CA LYS A 180 -11.70 4.42 -3.50
C LYS A 180 -12.90 4.50 -4.44
N ALA A 181 -14.10 4.56 -3.89
CA ALA A 181 -15.36 4.62 -4.62
C ALA A 181 -16.51 4.96 -3.67
N ILE A 182 -17.69 5.21 -4.23
CA ILE A 182 -18.92 5.42 -3.48
C ILE A 182 -19.59 4.07 -3.21
N VAL A 183 -19.84 3.78 -1.93
CA VAL A 183 -20.56 2.57 -1.50
C VAL A 183 -22.02 2.94 -1.28
N THR A 184 -22.93 2.39 -2.09
CA THR A 184 -24.38 2.59 -1.92
C THR A 184 -24.96 1.57 -0.94
N HIS A 185 -26.23 1.72 -0.57
CA HIS A 185 -26.91 0.80 0.35
C HIS A 185 -26.98 -0.65 -0.18
N ASP A 186 -26.82 -0.83 -1.49
CA ASP A 186 -27.14 -2.06 -2.22
C ASP A 186 -25.90 -2.86 -2.65
N GLU A 187 -24.82 -2.85 -1.86
CA GLU A 187 -23.57 -3.62 -2.12
C GLU A 187 -22.82 -3.25 -3.41
N PHE A 188 -23.35 -2.31 -4.20
CA PHE A 188 -22.71 -1.79 -5.39
C PHE A 188 -21.71 -0.69 -5.05
N ILE A 189 -20.61 -0.73 -5.80
CA ILE A 189 -19.53 0.23 -5.71
C ILE A 189 -19.59 1.08 -6.98
N SER A 190 -19.78 2.40 -6.81
CA SER A 190 -19.84 3.36 -7.92
C SER A 190 -18.54 4.18 -8.01
N PRO A 191 -18.00 4.41 -9.21
CA PRO A 191 -16.71 5.06 -9.37
C PRO A 191 -16.74 6.51 -8.87
N LEU A 192 -15.59 6.99 -8.39
CA LEU A 192 -15.41 8.41 -8.13
C LEU A 192 -15.42 9.19 -9.45
N ILE A 193 -16.05 10.37 -9.45
CA ILE A 193 -16.04 11.28 -10.60
C ILE A 193 -14.83 12.21 -10.47
N MET A 194 -13.97 12.22 -11.50
CA MET A 194 -12.80 13.07 -11.56
C MET A 194 -12.95 14.13 -12.66
N LYS A 195 -12.58 15.36 -12.33
CA LYS A 195 -12.29 16.42 -13.30
C LYS A 195 -10.77 16.48 -13.50
N TYR A 196 -10.37 16.80 -14.72
CA TYR A 196 -8.96 16.95 -15.05
C TYR A 196 -8.73 18.09 -16.04
N THR A 197 -7.54 18.68 -15.95
CA THR A 197 -6.95 19.58 -16.93
C THR A 197 -5.52 19.09 -17.23
N LEU A 198 -4.82 19.73 -18.16
CA LEU A 198 -3.43 19.37 -18.42
C LEU A 198 -2.58 19.69 -17.18
N GLY A 199 -2.16 18.64 -16.47
CA GLY A 199 -1.28 18.76 -15.29
C GLY A 199 -1.98 18.77 -13.93
N GLU A 200 -3.32 18.78 -13.89
CA GLU A 200 -4.08 18.78 -12.63
C GLU A 200 -5.30 17.86 -12.69
N ASN A 201 -5.65 17.26 -11.57
CA ASN A 201 -6.82 16.41 -11.41
C ASN A 201 -7.42 16.58 -10.01
N TRP A 202 -8.74 16.57 -9.92
CA TRP A 202 -9.46 16.64 -8.65
C TRP A 202 -10.78 15.89 -8.69
N LEU A 203 -11.30 15.55 -7.53
CA LEU A 203 -12.58 14.88 -7.37
C LEU A 203 -13.73 15.88 -7.54
N ASP A 204 -14.72 15.52 -8.34
CA ASP A 204 -15.90 16.35 -8.63
C ASP A 204 -17.06 16.00 -7.68
N TYR A 205 -17.04 16.58 -6.49
CA TYR A 205 -17.98 16.25 -5.43
C TYR A 205 -19.43 16.66 -5.73
N GLU A 206 -19.62 17.77 -6.43
CA GLU A 206 -20.96 18.21 -6.82
C GLU A 206 -21.56 17.23 -7.82
N ALA A 207 -20.79 16.78 -8.81
CA ALA A 207 -21.24 15.73 -9.72
C ALA A 207 -21.51 14.41 -8.99
N MET A 208 -20.66 14.03 -8.03
CA MET A 208 -20.90 12.82 -7.22
C MET A 208 -22.17 12.96 -6.38
N ARG A 209 -22.43 14.12 -5.79
CA ARG A 209 -23.62 14.39 -4.98
C ARG A 209 -24.88 14.43 -5.84
N GLU A 210 -24.79 14.98 -7.03
CA GLU A 210 -25.86 14.97 -8.02
C GLU A 210 -26.19 13.55 -8.46
N GLN A 211 -25.17 12.74 -8.77
CA GLN A 211 -25.34 11.39 -9.29
C GLN A 211 -25.68 10.35 -8.21
N TYR A 212 -25.04 10.43 -7.04
CA TYR A 212 -25.12 9.42 -5.97
C TYR A 212 -25.88 9.89 -4.72
N GLY A 213 -26.32 11.15 -4.68
CA GLY A 213 -27.11 11.71 -3.59
C GLY A 213 -26.39 11.63 -2.25
N LYS A 214 -27.09 11.12 -1.22
CA LYS A 214 -26.57 10.97 0.15
C LYS A 214 -25.39 10.00 0.27
N TYR A 215 -25.16 9.13 -0.71
CA TYR A 215 -24.05 8.18 -0.67
C TYR A 215 -22.71 8.83 -1.03
N ALA A 216 -22.74 10.01 -1.68
CA ALA A 216 -21.53 10.78 -1.99
C ALA A 216 -20.81 11.32 -0.74
N THR A 217 -21.43 11.24 0.43
CA THR A 217 -20.86 11.69 1.71
C THR A 217 -20.82 10.56 2.73
N HIS A 218 -19.83 10.61 3.62
CA HIS A 218 -19.76 9.75 4.79
C HIS A 218 -19.90 10.62 6.05
N ARG A 219 -20.97 10.40 6.83
CA ARG A 219 -21.33 11.23 7.99
C ARG A 219 -21.39 12.72 7.63
N ASP A 220 -22.08 13.02 6.54
CA ASP A 220 -22.27 14.37 5.99
C ASP A 220 -20.98 15.10 5.59
N ARG A 221 -19.89 14.35 5.37
CA ARG A 221 -18.61 14.88 4.88
C ARG A 221 -18.23 14.27 3.54
N TYR A 222 -17.57 15.04 2.69
CA TYR A 222 -17.00 14.51 1.46
C TYR A 222 -15.81 13.59 1.77
N LEU A 223 -15.53 12.65 0.88
CA LEU A 223 -14.38 11.74 1.05
C LEU A 223 -13.05 12.50 1.15
N ASP A 224 -12.85 13.63 0.44
CA ASP A 224 -11.63 14.46 0.60
C ASP A 224 -11.40 14.89 2.04
N ASP A 225 -12.47 15.34 2.71
CA ASP A 225 -12.36 15.89 4.06
C ASP A 225 -11.92 14.82 5.06
N ILE A 226 -12.18 13.56 4.72
CA ILE A 226 -11.75 12.39 5.47
C ILE A 226 -10.29 12.07 5.09
N MET A 227 -9.97 12.00 3.80
CA MET A 227 -8.63 11.70 3.28
C MET A 227 -7.57 12.70 3.76
N ARG A 228 -7.87 14.01 3.69
CA ARG A 228 -6.97 15.11 4.08
C ARG A 228 -6.71 15.19 5.58
N ARG A 229 -7.52 14.53 6.42
CA ARG A 229 -7.39 14.57 7.89
C ARG A 229 -6.53 13.45 8.46
N THR A 230 -5.89 12.63 7.63
CA THR A 230 -4.95 11.62 8.11
C THR A 230 -3.62 12.28 8.48
N SER A 231 -3.63 13.16 9.50
CA SER A 231 -2.40 13.64 10.13
C SER A 231 -1.79 12.45 10.86
N VAL A 232 -0.65 11.98 10.37
CA VAL A 232 0.19 11.03 11.08
C VAL A 232 0.60 11.71 12.39
N SER A 233 0.03 11.29 13.52
CA SER A 233 0.71 11.51 14.80
C SER A 233 2.03 10.75 14.69
N ASN A 234 3.11 11.50 14.72
CA ASN A 234 4.46 11.00 14.83
C ASN A 234 4.79 10.81 16.32
N ASP A 235 3.97 10.06 17.05
CA ASP A 235 4.36 9.56 18.38
C ASP A 235 5.35 8.40 18.18
N PHE A 236 6.58 8.77 17.86
CA PHE A 236 7.72 7.86 17.76
C PHE A 236 8.39 7.76 19.13
N ASP A 237 7.84 6.95 20.02
CA ASP A 237 8.59 6.53 21.21
C ASP A 237 9.64 5.47 20.80
N GLU A 238 10.82 5.49 21.41
CA GLU A 238 11.78 4.40 21.26
C GLU A 238 11.19 3.11 21.85
N GLY A 239 11.31 2.00 21.14
CA GLY A 239 10.84 0.70 21.65
C GLY A 239 11.72 0.22 22.80
N SER A 240 11.12 -0.27 23.88
CA SER A 240 11.84 -0.82 25.02
C SER A 240 12.09 -2.33 24.87
N LEU A 241 13.04 -2.88 25.65
CA LEU A 241 13.29 -4.34 25.69
C LEU A 241 12.07 -5.14 26.19
N GLU A 242 11.24 -4.54 27.03
CA GLU A 242 10.02 -5.15 27.59
C GLU A 242 8.91 -5.30 26.54
N ASP A 243 8.99 -4.54 25.46
CA ASP A 243 8.05 -4.61 24.33
C ASP A 243 8.32 -5.80 23.40
N TYR A 244 9.51 -6.40 23.49
CA TYR A 244 9.90 -7.57 22.71
C TYR A 244 9.69 -8.83 23.55
N ILE A 245 8.46 -9.34 23.55
CA ILE A 245 8.15 -10.66 24.11
C ILE A 245 8.09 -11.65 22.92
N PRO A 246 9.15 -12.45 22.68
CA PRO A 246 9.04 -13.56 21.75
C PRO A 246 8.16 -14.63 22.40
N GLU A 247 7.05 -14.99 21.73
CA GLU A 247 6.32 -16.25 21.97
C GLU A 247 7.12 -17.44 21.43
#